data_AF-A0A7Y2NDJ9-F1
#
_entry.id   AF-A0A7Y2NDJ9-F1
#
_cell.length_a   1.000
_cell.length_b   1.000
_cell.length_c   1.000
_cell.angle_alpha   90.00
_cell.angle_beta   90.00
_cell.angle_gamma   90.00
#
_symmetry.space_group_name_H-M   'P 1'
#
loop_
_entity.id
_entity.type
_entity.pdbx_description
1 polymer ?
#
loop_
_entity_poly.entity_id
_entity_poly.type
_entity_poly.pdbx_seq_one_letter_code
_entity_poly.pdbx_strand_id
1 'polypeptide(L)'
;MRSRYEHNKRRFDAIGPLEKIYLFWIVGASCDGCTIALTGATNPGVEDLMAGSIPGIPKVEVVHTVVSVESGAEWVHNLFMADRGELDAPFVIVWEGSIMDESLSGDGYWMGLGEDPDTGRQITSLEWLTRLAPKAAATFAIGTCATWGGIPAASGNVTNASGVMDYLGEEYRSAFGVPVINVPGCSPIGDNFVETAVAVLLFLQGLAPLPEFDELGRPAWLFSETVHRHCPRAGYYEEGVFAHEYGDKECLVELGCWGPVVQCNIAERGIVNGVGGCMQLGGICIGCTMPGFPDKFSPFYASSPGHLISTSLSRVTGTFVRTLRNLTIGDKNMSPRWEHLDTLPSGWRRQEATPFGLEKLGHKFYNAFQRSKQSYN
;
A
#
# COMPACT_ATOMS: atom_id res chain seq x y z
N MET A 1 -51.50 -27.84 18.18
CA MET A 1 -50.99 -26.53 17.69
C MET A 1 -49.62 -26.20 18.27
N ARG A 2 -48.61 -27.05 18.01
CA ARG A 2 -47.21 -26.80 18.37
C ARG A 2 -46.34 -27.44 17.28
N SER A 3 -46.10 -26.69 16.22
CA SER A 3 -45.12 -26.99 15.17
C SER A 3 -45.12 -25.77 14.25
N ARG A 4 -43.94 -25.34 13.79
CA ARG A 4 -43.64 -24.17 12.93
C ARG A 4 -43.28 -22.86 13.63
N TYR A 5 -42.34 -22.92 14.56
CA TYR A 5 -41.40 -21.82 14.80
C TYR A 5 -39.98 -22.38 14.69
N GLU A 6 -39.68 -23.01 13.56
CA GLU A 6 -38.31 -23.28 13.18
C GLU A 6 -37.70 -21.99 12.62
N HIS A 7 -36.57 -21.65 13.23
CA HIS A 7 -35.57 -20.67 12.82
C HIS A 7 -35.60 -20.30 11.33
N ASN A 8 -36.04 -19.08 11.04
CA ASN A 8 -35.74 -18.40 9.79
C ASN A 8 -34.72 -17.29 10.06
N LYS A 9 -33.56 -17.67 10.61
CA LYS A 9 -32.35 -16.84 10.53
C LYS A 9 -31.62 -17.29 9.27
N ARG A 10 -32.04 -16.79 8.12
CA ARG A 10 -31.18 -16.76 6.93
C ARG A 10 -30.02 -15.81 7.25
N ARG A 11 -29.02 -16.32 7.98
CA ARG A 11 -27.64 -15.90 7.76
C ARG A 11 -27.43 -16.10 6.27
N PHE A 12 -26.86 -15.12 5.57
CA PHE A 12 -26.46 -15.26 4.17
C PHE A 12 -25.94 -16.68 3.96
N ASP A 13 -26.68 -17.51 3.20
CA ASP A 13 -26.34 -18.91 3.02
C ASP A 13 -24.89 -18.93 2.54
N ALA A 14 -23.98 -19.55 3.30
CA ALA A 14 -22.55 -19.49 3.05
C ALA A 14 -22.29 -19.91 1.60
N ILE A 15 -21.89 -18.95 0.77
CA ILE A 15 -21.58 -19.22 -0.62
C ILE A 15 -20.17 -19.81 -0.61
N GLY A 16 -20.07 -21.13 -0.84
CA GLY A 16 -18.83 -21.90 -0.86
C GLY A 16 -18.68 -22.89 0.31
N PRO A 17 -17.58 -23.64 0.36
CA PRO A 17 -17.46 -24.82 1.23
C PRO A 17 -17.07 -24.52 2.69
N LEU A 18 -16.47 -23.36 2.98
CA LEU A 18 -16.03 -22.98 4.32
C LEU A 18 -17.03 -21.99 4.94
N GLU A 19 -17.52 -22.31 6.14
CA GLU A 19 -18.32 -21.37 6.94
C GLU A 19 -17.43 -20.36 7.67
N LYS A 20 -16.25 -20.81 8.11
CA LYS A 20 -15.25 -20.00 8.83
C LYS A 20 -13.83 -20.40 8.45
N ILE A 21 -12.89 -19.52 8.78
CA ILE A 21 -11.45 -19.75 8.68
C ILE A 21 -10.76 -19.08 9.85
N TYR A 22 -9.74 -19.73 10.42
CA TYR A 22 -8.93 -19.10 11.47
C TYR A 22 -7.85 -18.22 10.85
N LEU A 23 -7.56 -17.08 11.47
CA LEU A 23 -6.44 -16.23 11.13
C LEU A 23 -5.49 -16.19 12.33
N PHE A 24 -4.30 -16.77 12.17
CA PHE A 24 -3.23 -16.66 13.16
C PHE A 24 -2.32 -15.48 12.80
N TRP A 25 -2.43 -14.40 13.58
CA TRP A 25 -1.57 -13.24 13.46
C TRP A 25 -0.34 -13.42 14.36
N ILE A 26 0.80 -13.71 13.74
CA ILE A 26 2.05 -14.03 14.43
C ILE A 26 3.02 -12.87 14.20
N VAL A 27 3.66 -12.41 15.29
CA VAL A 27 4.59 -11.29 15.26
C VAL A 27 6.04 -11.78 15.34
N GLY A 28 6.88 -11.31 14.42
CA GLY A 28 8.34 -11.33 14.50
C GLY A 28 8.87 -10.01 15.05
N ALA A 29 9.96 -9.50 14.47
CA ALA A 29 10.53 -8.19 14.79
C ALA A 29 9.60 -7.05 14.30
N SER A 30 8.55 -6.82 15.07
CA SER A 30 7.42 -5.95 14.76
C SER A 30 7.43 -4.68 15.61
N CYS A 31 6.84 -3.61 15.08
CA CYS A 31 6.45 -2.42 15.85
C CYS A 31 4.92 -2.33 16.05
N ASP A 32 4.19 -3.35 15.60
CA ASP A 32 2.73 -3.49 15.56
C ASP A 32 2.03 -2.39 14.73
N GLY A 33 2.79 -1.64 13.94
CA GLY A 33 2.27 -0.60 13.07
C GLY A 33 1.39 -1.14 11.94
N CYS A 34 1.59 -2.37 11.50
CA CYS A 34 0.73 -2.98 10.48
C CYS A 34 -0.61 -3.39 11.08
N THR A 35 -0.60 -3.92 12.31
CA THR A 35 -1.80 -4.13 13.13
C THR A 35 -2.61 -2.83 13.23
N ILE A 36 -1.98 -1.71 13.65
CA ILE A 36 -2.67 -0.42 13.79
C ILE A 36 -3.17 0.09 12.43
N ALA A 37 -2.36 0.00 11.38
CA ALA A 37 -2.77 0.46 10.05
C ALA A 37 -3.98 -0.31 9.48
N LEU A 38 -4.08 -1.60 9.80
CA LEU A 38 -5.22 -2.42 9.41
C LEU A 38 -6.54 -1.92 10.00
N THR A 39 -6.52 -1.37 11.22
CA THR A 39 -7.72 -0.75 11.84
C THR A 39 -8.23 0.48 11.08
N GLY A 40 -7.42 1.06 10.18
CA GLY A 40 -7.80 2.15 9.30
C GLY A 40 -8.43 1.70 7.97
N ALA A 41 -8.61 0.40 7.74
CA ALA A 41 -9.31 -0.11 6.57
C ALA A 41 -10.80 0.28 6.62
N THR A 42 -11.37 0.63 5.47
CA THR A 42 -12.74 1.13 5.34
C THR A 42 -13.51 0.52 4.16
N ASN A 43 -12.84 -0.18 3.24
CA ASN A 43 -13.46 -0.69 2.02
C ASN A 43 -12.99 -2.11 1.64
N PRO A 44 -13.44 -3.18 2.32
CA PRO A 44 -14.24 -3.20 3.55
C PRO A 44 -13.39 -2.98 4.82
N GLY A 45 -14.06 -2.85 5.97
CA GLY A 45 -13.39 -2.79 7.27
C GLY A 45 -12.89 -4.15 7.74
N VAL A 46 -11.98 -4.17 8.72
CA VAL A 46 -11.50 -5.42 9.33
C VAL A 46 -12.62 -6.12 10.13
N GLU A 47 -13.52 -5.34 10.71
CA GLU A 47 -14.71 -5.79 11.41
C GLU A 47 -15.68 -6.55 10.50
N ASP A 48 -15.72 -6.23 9.20
CA ASP A 48 -16.58 -6.91 8.24
C ASP A 48 -16.10 -8.35 7.98
N LEU A 49 -14.78 -8.58 7.99
CA LEU A 49 -14.17 -9.91 7.92
C LEU A 49 -14.53 -10.74 9.16
N MET A 50 -14.40 -10.13 10.34
CA MET A 50 -14.67 -10.77 11.63
C MET A 50 -16.16 -11.06 11.84
N ALA A 51 -17.03 -10.17 11.38
CA ALA A 51 -18.48 -10.33 11.46
C ALA A 51 -19.02 -11.34 10.43
N GLY A 52 -18.26 -11.65 9.38
CA GLY A 52 -18.74 -12.43 8.24
C GLY A 52 -19.79 -11.68 7.44
N SER A 53 -19.65 -10.36 7.33
CA SER A 53 -20.60 -9.48 6.64
C SER A 53 -20.39 -9.45 5.12
N ILE A 54 -19.21 -9.85 4.65
CA ILE A 54 -18.84 -9.84 3.23
C ILE A 54 -19.34 -11.12 2.56
N PRO A 55 -20.23 -11.04 1.55
CA PRO A 55 -20.74 -12.21 0.85
C PRO A 55 -19.63 -12.98 0.12
N GLY A 56 -19.65 -14.31 0.19
CA GLY A 56 -18.76 -15.18 -0.57
C GLY A 56 -17.43 -15.52 0.10
N ILE A 57 -17.10 -14.93 1.24
CA ILE A 57 -15.92 -15.32 2.04
C ILE A 57 -16.36 -15.97 3.37
N PRO A 58 -15.54 -16.87 3.95
CA PRO A 58 -15.80 -17.41 5.27
C PRO A 58 -15.68 -16.32 6.35
N LYS A 59 -16.39 -16.49 7.47
CA LYS A 59 -16.15 -15.66 8.66
C LYS A 59 -14.71 -15.86 9.13
N VAL A 60 -14.00 -14.77 9.43
CA VAL A 60 -12.62 -14.85 9.92
C VAL A 60 -12.60 -14.86 11.45
N GLU A 61 -12.15 -15.98 12.04
CA GLU A 61 -11.91 -16.07 13.48
C GLU A 61 -10.46 -15.65 13.77
N VAL A 62 -10.29 -14.47 14.37
CA VAL A 62 -8.98 -13.83 14.53
C VAL A 62 -8.32 -14.25 15.84
N VAL A 63 -7.13 -14.86 15.75
CA VAL A 63 -6.22 -15.13 16.85
C VAL A 63 -5.01 -14.20 16.70
N HIS A 64 -4.98 -13.13 17.50
CA HIS A 64 -4.02 -12.04 17.34
C HIS A 64 -3.50 -11.55 18.69
N THR A 65 -2.21 -11.30 18.75
CA THR A 65 -1.47 -10.83 19.94
C THR A 65 -2.00 -9.53 20.59
N VAL A 66 -2.68 -8.65 19.86
CA VAL A 66 -3.10 -7.32 20.35
C VAL A 66 -4.60 -7.27 20.68
N VAL A 67 -5.44 -7.96 19.90
CA VAL A 67 -6.91 -7.79 19.95
C VAL A 67 -7.67 -9.03 20.43
N SER A 68 -7.01 -10.18 20.57
CA SER A 68 -7.65 -11.37 21.16
C SER A 68 -8.04 -11.12 22.61
N VAL A 69 -9.12 -11.77 23.05
CA VAL A 69 -9.57 -11.75 24.45
C VAL A 69 -8.72 -12.72 25.27
N GLU A 70 -8.37 -13.86 24.68
CA GLU A 70 -7.47 -14.86 25.23
C GLU A 70 -6.05 -14.28 25.39
N SER A 71 -5.36 -14.65 26.46
CA SER A 71 -4.00 -14.21 26.73
C SER A 71 -3.15 -15.32 27.36
N GLY A 72 -1.82 -15.16 27.31
CA GLY A 72 -0.89 -16.13 27.89
C GLY A 72 -1.05 -17.54 27.29
N ALA A 73 -1.09 -18.55 28.15
CA ALA A 73 -1.16 -19.95 27.73
C ALA A 73 -2.43 -20.29 26.92
N GLU A 74 -3.57 -19.63 27.20
CA GLU A 74 -4.81 -19.84 26.44
C GLU A 74 -4.70 -19.33 25.00
N TRP A 75 -4.02 -18.19 24.80
CA TRP A 75 -3.77 -17.69 23.46
C TRP A 75 -2.85 -18.64 22.67
N VAL A 76 -1.76 -19.08 23.30
CA VAL A 76 -0.77 -20.00 22.69
C VAL A 76 -1.39 -21.38 22.42
N HIS A 77 -2.37 -21.82 23.21
CA HIS A 77 -3.10 -23.07 22.99
C HIS A 77 -3.70 -23.16 21.58
N ASN A 78 -4.17 -22.03 21.02
CA ASN A 78 -4.70 -21.99 19.66
C ASN A 78 -3.63 -22.38 18.61
N LEU A 79 -2.36 -22.00 18.82
CA LEU A 79 -1.25 -22.39 17.93
C LEU A 79 -0.94 -23.88 18.03
N PHE A 80 -1.01 -24.47 19.23
CA PHE A 80 -0.89 -25.92 19.40
C PHE A 80 -2.04 -26.68 18.73
N MET A 81 -3.28 -26.19 18.83
CA MET A 81 -4.42 -26.79 18.12
C MET A 81 -4.22 -26.77 16.61
N ALA A 82 -3.69 -25.67 16.06
CA ALA A 82 -3.33 -25.56 14.65
C ALA A 82 -2.24 -26.55 14.25
N ASP A 83 -1.17 -26.65 15.06
CA ASP A 83 -0.05 -27.56 14.82
C ASP A 83 -0.49 -29.03 14.87
N ARG A 84 -1.36 -29.39 15.82
CA ARG A 84 -1.88 -30.76 15.97
C ARG A 84 -2.99 -31.13 14.99
N GLY A 85 -3.48 -30.18 14.19
CA GLY A 85 -4.58 -30.40 13.25
C GLY A 85 -5.93 -30.63 13.96
N GLU A 86 -6.11 -30.02 15.13
CA GLU A 86 -7.32 -30.14 15.96
C GLU A 86 -8.35 -29.05 15.68
N LEU A 87 -8.03 -28.10 14.80
CA LEU A 87 -8.98 -27.07 14.36
C LEU A 87 -10.12 -27.69 13.56
N ASP A 88 -11.32 -27.17 13.77
CA ASP A 88 -12.54 -27.56 13.05
C ASP A 88 -12.71 -26.85 11.70
N ALA A 89 -11.76 -25.98 11.33
CA ALA A 89 -11.72 -25.27 10.05
C ALA A 89 -10.26 -25.01 9.63
N PRO A 90 -9.99 -24.76 8.33
CA PRO A 90 -8.68 -24.33 7.87
C PRO A 90 -8.24 -23.02 8.53
N PHE A 91 -6.95 -22.70 8.39
CA PHE A 91 -6.39 -21.45 8.90
C PHE A 91 -5.45 -20.79 7.90
N VAL A 92 -5.32 -19.47 8.00
CA VAL A 92 -4.28 -18.68 7.33
C VAL A 92 -3.32 -18.12 8.37
N ILE A 93 -2.08 -17.89 7.95
CA ILE A 93 -1.09 -17.17 8.75
C ILE A 93 -0.99 -15.76 8.22
N VAL A 94 -1.00 -14.78 9.12
CA VAL A 94 -0.57 -13.41 8.85
C VAL A 94 0.65 -13.16 9.71
N TRP A 95 1.80 -12.97 9.06
CA TRP A 95 3.06 -12.70 9.72
C TRP A 95 3.39 -11.21 9.65
N GLU A 96 3.57 -10.58 10.80
CA GLU A 96 3.96 -9.17 10.93
C GLU A 96 5.38 -9.05 11.52
N GLY A 97 6.20 -8.16 10.95
CA GLY A 97 7.58 -7.95 11.42
C GLY A 97 8.60 -8.89 10.78
N SER A 98 9.88 -8.60 10.93
CA SER A 98 10.94 -9.36 10.26
C SER A 98 11.18 -10.70 10.96
N ILE A 99 11.64 -11.69 10.19
CA ILE A 99 12.18 -12.92 10.75
C ILE A 99 13.59 -12.63 11.23
N MET A 100 13.92 -13.01 12.47
CA MET A 100 15.28 -12.96 12.99
C MET A 100 15.89 -14.36 12.97
N ASP A 101 17.17 -14.44 12.64
CA ASP A 101 17.89 -15.71 12.59
C ASP A 101 18.21 -16.20 14.01
N GLU A 102 17.34 -17.08 14.51
CA GLU A 102 17.49 -17.70 15.83
C GLU A 102 18.72 -18.61 15.93
N SER A 103 19.42 -18.95 14.83
CA SER A 103 20.71 -19.65 14.93
C SER A 103 21.84 -18.76 15.47
N LEU A 104 21.64 -17.44 15.47
CA LEU A 104 22.60 -16.45 15.95
C LEU A 104 22.34 -16.00 17.40
N SER A 105 21.29 -16.49 18.06
CA SER A 105 20.89 -16.06 19.41
C SER A 105 21.70 -16.73 20.55
N GLY A 106 22.55 -17.72 20.23
CA GLY A 106 23.30 -18.49 21.22
C GLY A 106 22.37 -19.33 22.09
N ASP A 107 22.50 -19.23 23.42
CA ASP A 107 21.63 -19.92 24.38
C ASP A 107 20.27 -19.22 24.59
N GLY A 108 20.07 -18.04 23.97
CA GLY A 108 18.86 -17.23 24.08
C GLY A 108 17.96 -17.33 22.85
N TYR A 109 17.13 -16.30 22.68
CA TYR A 109 16.25 -16.13 21.53
C TYR A 109 16.09 -14.64 21.23
N TRP A 110 15.75 -14.31 20.00
CA TRP A 110 15.39 -12.95 19.62
C TRP A 110 13.89 -12.68 19.84
N MET A 111 13.03 -13.61 19.41
CA MET A 111 11.58 -13.45 19.45
C MET A 111 10.87 -14.67 20.03
N GLY A 112 10.51 -14.60 21.31
CA GLY A 112 9.72 -15.62 21.99
C GLY A 112 8.21 -15.43 21.81
N LEU A 113 7.49 -16.51 21.53
CA LEU A 113 6.02 -16.55 21.47
C LEU A 113 5.49 -17.82 22.13
N GLY A 114 5.23 -17.72 23.44
CA GLY A 114 4.70 -18.81 24.25
C GLY A 114 5.75 -19.81 24.73
N GLU A 115 5.31 -20.72 25.59
CA GLU A 115 6.15 -21.69 26.27
C GLU A 115 5.61 -23.10 25.98
N ASP A 116 6.52 -24.05 25.79
CA ASP A 116 6.21 -25.46 25.67
C ASP A 116 5.68 -25.98 27.02
N PRO A 117 4.42 -26.48 27.10
CA PRO A 117 3.79 -26.80 28.37
C PRO A 117 4.40 -28.02 29.08
N ASP A 118 5.09 -28.89 28.33
CA ASP A 118 5.69 -30.10 28.87
C ASP A 118 7.11 -29.86 29.41
N THR A 119 7.87 -28.98 28.73
CA THR A 119 9.29 -28.75 29.02
C THR A 119 9.59 -27.40 29.66
N GLY A 120 8.65 -26.46 29.62
CA GLY A 120 8.85 -25.07 30.04
C GLY A 120 9.77 -24.27 29.13
N ARG A 121 10.08 -24.78 27.93
CA ARG A 121 11.00 -24.12 26.98
C ARG A 121 10.28 -23.01 26.24
N GLN A 122 10.93 -21.85 26.10
CA GLN A 122 10.48 -20.80 25.18
C GLN A 122 10.35 -21.35 23.75
N ILE A 123 9.17 -21.18 23.15
CA ILE A 123 8.95 -21.40 21.72
C ILE A 123 9.12 -20.05 21.03
N THR A 124 9.85 -19.99 19.92
CA THR A 124 10.06 -18.74 19.17
C THR A 124 8.93 -18.53 18.16
N SER A 125 8.69 -17.27 17.75
CA SER A 125 7.76 -16.99 16.65
C SER A 125 8.17 -17.72 15.37
N LEU A 126 9.49 -17.80 15.11
CA LEU A 126 10.03 -18.50 13.95
C LEU A 126 9.69 -19.99 13.98
N GLU A 127 9.81 -20.63 15.14
CA GLU A 127 9.45 -22.03 15.33
C GLU A 127 7.97 -22.28 15.02
N TRP A 128 7.08 -21.38 15.42
CA TRP A 128 5.66 -21.46 15.05
C TRP A 128 5.44 -21.32 13.54
N LEU A 129 6.11 -20.38 12.88
CA LEU A 129 6.02 -20.25 11.42
C LEU A 129 6.41 -21.55 10.72
N THR A 130 7.52 -22.16 11.15
CA THR A 130 8.02 -23.42 10.57
C THR A 130 7.04 -24.58 10.74
N ARG A 131 6.41 -24.69 11.91
CA ARG A 131 5.42 -25.74 12.22
C ARG A 131 4.12 -25.55 11.43
N LEU A 132 3.68 -24.30 11.27
CA LEU A 132 2.34 -23.97 10.80
C LEU A 132 2.28 -23.65 9.31
N ALA A 133 3.30 -23.02 8.72
CA ALA A 133 3.27 -22.56 7.32
C ALA A 133 2.97 -23.68 6.29
N PRO A 134 3.49 -24.91 6.43
CA PRO A 134 3.14 -26.00 5.51
C PRO A 134 1.68 -26.48 5.63
N LYS A 135 1.01 -26.19 6.77
CA LYS A 135 -0.36 -26.62 7.08
C LYS A 135 -1.40 -25.53 6.81
N ALA A 136 -0.96 -24.27 6.75
CA ALA A 136 -1.82 -23.12 6.49
C ALA A 136 -2.43 -23.19 5.07
N ALA A 137 -3.64 -22.67 4.91
CA ALA A 137 -4.29 -22.49 3.62
C ALA A 137 -3.64 -21.39 2.78
N ALA A 138 -3.09 -20.36 3.43
CA ALA A 138 -2.29 -19.31 2.83
C ALA A 138 -1.43 -18.64 3.91
N THR A 139 -0.30 -18.05 3.49
CA THR A 139 0.61 -17.30 4.36
C THR A 139 0.80 -15.90 3.80
N PHE A 140 0.38 -14.89 4.56
CA PHE A 140 0.56 -13.48 4.26
C PHE A 140 1.74 -12.94 5.04
N ALA A 141 2.62 -12.20 4.37
CA ALA A 141 3.60 -11.32 4.98
C ALA A 141 3.08 -9.89 4.91
N ILE A 142 2.74 -9.31 6.06
CA ILE A 142 2.21 -7.94 6.15
C ILE A 142 3.29 -6.96 6.60
N GLY A 143 3.45 -5.91 5.80
CA GLY A 143 4.43 -4.86 6.02
C GLY A 143 5.84 -5.22 5.56
N THR A 144 6.63 -4.20 5.29
CA THR A 144 7.94 -4.35 4.64
C THR A 144 8.95 -5.14 5.47
N CYS A 145 8.80 -5.10 6.80
CA CYS A 145 9.55 -5.96 7.71
C CYS A 145 9.29 -7.44 7.43
N ALA A 146 8.03 -7.85 7.30
CA ALA A 146 7.66 -9.23 7.02
C ALA A 146 7.97 -9.65 5.58
N THR A 147 7.84 -8.76 4.61
CA THR A 147 8.02 -9.13 3.20
C THR A 147 9.49 -9.30 2.83
N TRP A 148 10.36 -8.38 3.28
CA TRP A 148 11.79 -8.34 2.88
C TRP A 148 12.75 -7.94 4.01
N GLY A 149 12.34 -8.04 5.27
CA GLY A 149 13.18 -7.71 6.42
C GLY A 149 13.15 -6.24 6.84
N GLY A 150 12.94 -5.29 5.91
CA GLY A 150 12.69 -3.87 6.23
C GLY A 150 13.72 -3.22 7.16
N ILE A 151 13.28 -2.35 8.08
CA ILE A 151 14.17 -1.63 9.01
C ILE A 151 14.98 -2.59 9.89
N PRO A 152 14.42 -3.66 10.49
CA PRO A 152 15.22 -4.60 11.27
C PRO A 152 16.33 -5.29 10.46
N ALA A 153 16.18 -5.43 9.15
CA ALA A 153 17.20 -5.98 8.24
C ALA A 153 18.16 -4.95 7.64
N ALA A 154 18.03 -3.67 8.03
CA ALA A 154 18.90 -2.61 7.55
C ALA A 154 20.38 -2.84 7.92
N SER A 155 21.27 -2.12 7.24
CA SER A 155 22.71 -2.21 7.42
C SER A 155 23.11 -2.00 8.89
N GLY A 156 23.93 -2.91 9.41
CA GLY A 156 24.39 -2.90 10.80
C GLY A 156 23.57 -3.76 11.76
N ASN A 157 22.50 -4.41 11.29
CA ASN A 157 21.77 -5.38 12.12
C ASN A 157 22.65 -6.59 12.50
N VAL A 158 22.40 -7.13 13.69
CA VAL A 158 23.13 -8.29 14.26
C VAL A 158 22.28 -9.56 14.33
N THR A 159 21.04 -9.48 13.84
CA THR A 159 20.05 -10.56 13.93
C THR A 159 19.86 -11.30 12.61
N ASN A 160 20.60 -10.90 11.56
CA ASN A 160 20.45 -11.40 10.19
C ASN A 160 18.98 -11.42 9.75
N ALA A 161 18.27 -10.30 10.00
CA ALA A 161 16.83 -10.26 9.79
C ALA A 161 16.46 -10.37 8.31
N SER A 162 15.35 -11.03 8.01
CA SER A 162 14.89 -11.33 6.65
C SER A 162 13.36 -11.31 6.54
N GLY A 163 12.84 -11.47 5.31
CA GLY A 163 11.41 -11.63 5.06
C GLY A 163 10.94 -13.08 5.13
N VAL A 164 9.62 -13.27 5.20
CA VAL A 164 8.95 -14.58 5.16
C VAL A 164 9.25 -15.32 3.85
N MET A 165 9.29 -14.59 2.74
CA MET A 165 9.64 -15.15 1.43
C MET A 165 11.08 -15.69 1.41
N ASP A 166 12.03 -14.99 2.04
CA ASP A 166 13.42 -15.44 2.14
C ASP A 166 13.54 -16.68 3.02
N TYR A 167 12.78 -16.72 4.12
CA TYR A 167 12.82 -17.83 5.07
C TYR A 167 12.17 -19.12 4.54
N LEU A 168 10.96 -19.00 3.96
CA LEU A 168 10.23 -20.16 3.44
C LEU A 168 10.76 -20.63 2.07
N GLY A 169 11.37 -19.71 1.30
CA GLY A 169 12.02 -20.00 0.03
C GLY A 169 11.05 -20.08 -1.16
N GLU A 170 11.63 -20.06 -2.37
CA GLU A 170 10.91 -20.03 -3.66
C GLU A 170 9.97 -21.22 -3.88
N GLU A 171 10.37 -22.40 -3.40
CA GLU A 171 9.61 -23.65 -3.55
C GLU A 171 8.43 -23.75 -2.56
N TYR A 172 8.34 -22.86 -1.58
CA TYR A 172 7.27 -22.90 -0.58
C TYR A 172 5.90 -22.79 -1.23
N ARG A 173 5.02 -23.71 -0.87
CA ARG A 173 3.59 -23.64 -1.15
C ARG A 173 2.84 -23.98 0.13
N SER A 174 1.83 -23.18 0.44
CA SER A 174 0.83 -23.50 1.47
C SER A 174 0.08 -24.80 1.13
N ALA A 175 -0.75 -25.29 2.06
CA ALA A 175 -1.54 -26.50 1.86
C ALA A 175 -2.50 -26.42 0.65
N PHE A 176 -2.80 -25.21 0.17
CA PHE A 176 -3.65 -24.95 -1.00
C PHE A 176 -2.84 -24.53 -2.23
N GLY A 177 -1.52 -24.69 -2.22
CA GLY A 177 -0.67 -24.41 -3.38
C GLY A 177 -0.34 -22.92 -3.58
N VAL A 178 -0.60 -22.07 -2.59
CA VAL A 178 -0.35 -20.61 -2.68
C VAL A 178 1.07 -20.29 -2.16
N PRO A 179 1.91 -19.57 -2.93
CA PRO A 179 3.17 -19.01 -2.44
C PRO A 179 2.96 -17.98 -1.31
N VAL A 180 4.06 -17.42 -0.79
CA VAL A 180 3.97 -16.29 0.17
C VAL A 180 3.30 -15.09 -0.51
N ILE A 181 2.28 -14.52 0.14
CA ILE A 181 1.60 -13.31 -0.32
C ILE A 181 2.21 -12.11 0.40
N ASN A 182 2.85 -11.23 -0.35
CA ASN A 182 3.52 -10.05 0.19
C ASN A 182 2.64 -8.80 0.08
N VAL A 183 2.28 -8.19 1.22
CA VAL A 183 1.57 -6.91 1.27
C VAL A 183 2.46 -5.87 1.97
N PRO A 184 3.39 -5.23 1.24
CA PRO A 184 4.42 -4.38 1.82
C PRO A 184 3.91 -2.97 2.19
N GLY A 185 4.74 -2.25 2.93
CA GLY A 185 4.54 -0.90 3.45
C GLY A 185 5.03 -0.78 4.89
N CYS A 186 5.43 0.41 5.32
CA CYS A 186 5.93 0.66 6.67
C CYS A 186 5.21 1.84 7.33
N SER A 187 3.94 1.70 7.72
CA SER A 187 3.06 0.52 7.60
C SER A 187 2.37 0.43 6.22
N PRO A 188 1.76 -0.71 5.85
CA PRO A 188 0.92 -0.80 4.64
C PRO A 188 -0.36 0.06 4.79
N ILE A 189 -1.03 0.31 3.67
CA ILE A 189 -2.40 0.85 3.66
C ILE A 189 -3.34 -0.28 4.11
N GLY A 190 -4.19 -0.05 5.11
CA GLY A 190 -5.08 -1.07 5.67
C GLY A 190 -5.98 -1.72 4.61
N ASP A 191 -6.59 -0.88 3.76
CA ASP A 191 -7.41 -1.36 2.63
C ASP A 191 -6.65 -2.30 1.69
N ASN A 192 -5.36 -2.02 1.38
CA ASN A 192 -4.57 -2.88 0.50
C ASN A 192 -4.47 -4.31 1.07
N PHE A 193 -4.33 -4.45 2.39
CA PHE A 193 -4.30 -5.75 3.04
C PHE A 193 -5.68 -6.43 3.03
N VAL A 194 -6.73 -5.71 3.44
CA VAL A 194 -8.08 -6.28 3.50
C VAL A 194 -8.55 -6.72 2.10
N GLU A 195 -8.34 -5.92 1.07
CA GLU A 195 -8.67 -6.29 -0.30
C GLU A 195 -7.93 -7.54 -0.77
N THR A 196 -6.63 -7.63 -0.46
CA THR A 196 -5.84 -8.81 -0.78
C THR A 196 -6.35 -10.04 -0.05
N ALA A 197 -6.66 -9.92 1.24
CA ALA A 197 -7.21 -10.99 2.05
C ALA A 197 -8.56 -11.46 1.49
N VAL A 198 -9.48 -10.55 1.15
CA VAL A 198 -10.78 -10.88 0.54
C VAL A 198 -10.59 -11.61 -0.78
N ALA A 199 -9.71 -11.13 -1.67
CA ALA A 199 -9.46 -11.76 -2.96
C ALA A 199 -8.92 -13.20 -2.81
N VAL A 200 -8.02 -13.42 -1.87
CA VAL A 200 -7.48 -14.76 -1.56
C VAL A 200 -8.52 -15.65 -0.88
N LEU A 201 -9.34 -15.11 0.02
CA LEU A 201 -10.42 -15.87 0.66
C LEU A 201 -11.49 -16.32 -0.34
N LEU A 202 -11.80 -15.49 -1.35
CA LEU A 202 -12.68 -15.88 -2.47
C LEU A 202 -12.08 -17.04 -3.28
N PHE A 203 -10.76 -17.04 -3.48
CA PHE A 203 -10.05 -18.16 -4.10
C PHE A 203 -10.12 -19.43 -3.23
N LEU A 204 -9.88 -19.32 -1.92
CA LEU A 204 -9.98 -20.46 -1.00
C LEU A 204 -11.40 -21.05 -0.93
N GLN A 205 -12.44 -20.23 -1.18
CA GLN A 205 -13.82 -20.68 -1.33
C GLN A 205 -14.13 -21.31 -2.70
N GLY A 206 -13.22 -21.24 -3.66
CA GLY A 206 -13.45 -21.70 -5.03
C GLY A 206 -14.41 -20.81 -5.83
N LEU A 207 -14.63 -19.56 -5.41
CA LEU A 207 -15.50 -18.60 -6.09
C LEU A 207 -14.77 -17.66 -7.05
N ALA A 208 -13.46 -17.57 -6.93
CA ALA A 208 -12.60 -16.77 -7.79
C ALA A 208 -11.30 -17.54 -8.10
N PRO A 209 -10.63 -17.23 -9.23
CA PRO A 209 -9.26 -17.70 -9.44
C PRO A 209 -8.32 -17.07 -8.40
N LEU A 210 -7.13 -17.66 -8.23
CA LEU A 210 -6.06 -17.03 -7.47
C LEU A 210 -5.73 -15.68 -8.13
N PRO A 211 -5.66 -14.56 -7.38
CA PRO A 211 -5.34 -13.26 -7.95
C PRO A 211 -3.96 -13.24 -8.63
N GLU A 212 -3.75 -12.28 -9.52
CA GLU A 212 -2.43 -12.06 -10.12
C GLU A 212 -1.49 -11.37 -9.12
N PHE A 213 -0.29 -11.92 -9.00
CA PHE A 213 0.81 -11.37 -8.21
C PHE A 213 1.98 -11.03 -9.13
N ASP A 214 2.75 -10.01 -8.77
CA ASP A 214 3.99 -9.69 -9.46
C ASP A 214 5.15 -10.61 -9.03
N GLU A 215 6.33 -10.42 -9.63
CA GLU A 215 7.53 -11.21 -9.37
C GLU A 215 8.01 -11.15 -7.90
N LEU A 216 7.55 -10.16 -7.13
CA LEU A 216 7.86 -10.01 -5.70
C LEU A 216 6.73 -10.57 -4.81
N GLY A 217 5.77 -11.30 -5.37
CA GLY A 217 4.63 -11.86 -4.64
C GLY A 217 3.63 -10.83 -4.16
N ARG A 218 3.63 -9.62 -4.74
CA ARG A 218 2.70 -8.55 -4.35
C ARG A 218 1.45 -8.57 -5.23
N PRO A 219 0.27 -8.22 -4.70
CA PRO A 219 -0.95 -8.03 -5.48
C PRO A 219 -0.70 -7.11 -6.69
N ALA A 220 -0.75 -7.65 -7.91
CA ALA A 220 -0.29 -6.92 -9.09
C ALA A 220 -1.08 -5.61 -9.28
N TRP A 221 -2.38 -5.60 -8.98
CA TRP A 221 -3.24 -4.43 -9.12
C TRP A 221 -2.98 -3.31 -8.11
N LEU A 222 -2.25 -3.58 -7.01
CA LEU A 222 -1.92 -2.59 -5.98
C LEU A 222 -0.51 -2.02 -6.14
N PHE A 223 0.39 -2.76 -6.80
CA PHE A 223 1.82 -2.47 -6.85
C PHE A 223 2.43 -2.48 -8.26
N SER A 224 1.61 -2.52 -9.33
CA SER A 224 2.10 -2.46 -10.72
C SER A 224 2.68 -1.10 -11.10
N GLU A 225 2.06 -0.01 -10.65
CA GLU A 225 2.40 1.36 -11.03
C GLU A 225 3.24 2.06 -9.97
N THR A 226 3.99 3.07 -10.41
CA THR A 226 4.78 3.89 -9.49
C THR A 226 3.93 4.97 -8.84
N VAL A 227 4.34 5.39 -7.65
CA VAL A 227 3.79 6.54 -6.92
C VAL A 227 3.66 7.77 -7.82
N HIS A 228 4.66 8.00 -8.70
CA HIS A 228 4.69 9.17 -9.56
C HIS A 228 3.59 9.19 -10.63
N ARG A 229 3.14 8.02 -11.11
CA ARG A 229 2.08 7.91 -12.13
C ARG A 229 0.75 8.52 -11.67
N HIS A 230 0.52 8.52 -10.37
CA HIS A 230 -0.71 9.02 -9.74
C HIS A 230 -0.45 10.18 -8.77
N CYS A 231 0.74 10.77 -8.79
CA CYS A 231 1.09 11.84 -7.86
C CYS A 231 0.36 13.14 -8.21
N PRO A 232 -0.34 13.80 -7.27
CA PRO A 232 -1.00 15.08 -7.55
C PRO A 232 -0.01 16.22 -7.86
N ARG A 233 1.28 16.02 -7.53
CA ARG A 233 2.37 16.95 -7.85
C ARG A 233 3.04 16.66 -9.20
N ALA A 234 2.56 15.67 -9.97
CA ALA A 234 3.17 15.28 -11.25
C ALA A 234 3.13 16.39 -12.31
N GLY A 235 2.10 17.24 -12.33
CA GLY A 235 2.04 18.39 -13.23
C GLY A 235 3.18 19.39 -13.01
N TYR A 236 3.58 19.63 -11.75
CA TYR A 236 4.75 20.46 -11.45
C TYR A 236 6.05 19.81 -11.97
N TYR A 237 6.16 18.48 -11.87
CA TYR A 237 7.31 17.75 -12.41
C TYR A 237 7.38 17.89 -13.95
N GLU A 238 6.26 17.68 -14.67
CA GLU A 238 6.16 17.86 -16.13
C GLU A 238 6.61 19.28 -16.55
N GLU A 239 6.19 20.28 -15.77
CA GLU A 239 6.52 21.68 -16.02
C GLU A 239 7.91 22.09 -15.52
N GLY A 240 8.69 21.17 -14.95
CA GLY A 240 10.02 21.44 -14.42
C GLY A 240 10.02 22.47 -13.29
N VAL A 241 8.97 22.46 -12.48
CA VAL A 241 8.79 23.31 -11.29
C VAL A 241 8.96 22.43 -10.05
N PHE A 242 10.00 22.70 -9.28
CA PHE A 242 10.39 21.88 -8.14
C PHE A 242 10.38 22.70 -6.86
N ALA A 243 10.06 22.05 -5.75
CA ALA A 243 10.11 22.62 -4.43
C ALA A 243 11.56 22.94 -4.04
N HIS A 244 11.77 24.08 -3.38
CA HIS A 244 13.05 24.46 -2.81
C HIS A 244 13.13 24.12 -1.32
N GLU A 245 11.99 24.13 -0.63
CA GLU A 245 11.89 23.79 0.78
C GLU A 245 10.63 22.97 1.10
N TYR A 246 10.63 22.35 2.28
CA TYR A 246 9.44 21.67 2.79
C TYR A 246 8.36 22.70 3.11
N GLY A 247 7.16 22.49 2.56
CA GLY A 247 6.04 23.43 2.66
C GLY A 247 5.58 23.94 1.29
N ASP A 248 6.48 23.92 0.30
CA ASP A 248 6.16 24.21 -1.09
C ASP A 248 5.13 23.21 -1.64
N LYS A 249 4.28 23.69 -2.56
CA LYS A 249 3.23 22.89 -3.21
C LYS A 249 3.76 22.11 -4.43
N GLU A 250 4.94 22.48 -4.91
CA GLU A 250 5.63 21.99 -6.09
C GLU A 250 6.19 20.56 -5.90
N CYS A 251 6.79 19.97 -6.95
CA CYS A 251 7.30 18.61 -6.88
C CYS A 251 8.51 18.47 -5.93
N LEU A 252 8.49 17.46 -5.06
CA LEU A 252 9.48 17.22 -4.00
C LEU A 252 10.69 16.37 -4.43
N VAL A 253 10.85 16.08 -5.72
CA VAL A 253 11.90 15.16 -6.21
C VAL A 253 13.32 15.64 -5.83
N GLU A 254 13.56 16.95 -5.84
CA GLU A 254 14.86 17.53 -5.48
C GLU A 254 15.11 17.53 -3.97
N LEU A 255 14.07 17.28 -3.15
CA LEU A 255 14.16 17.16 -1.69
C LEU A 255 14.33 15.70 -1.22
N GLY A 256 14.43 14.74 -2.14
CA GLY A 256 14.63 13.31 -1.84
C GLY A 256 13.46 12.39 -2.17
N CYS A 257 12.42 12.87 -2.87
CA CYS A 257 11.29 12.01 -3.22
C CYS A 257 11.64 10.93 -4.26
N TRP A 258 11.53 9.66 -3.86
CA TRP A 258 11.74 8.49 -4.71
C TRP A 258 10.49 8.01 -5.48
N GLY A 259 9.40 8.78 -5.44
CA GLY A 259 8.14 8.43 -6.07
C GLY A 259 8.22 7.95 -7.53
N PRO A 260 9.14 8.46 -8.38
CA PRO A 260 9.29 7.97 -9.76
C PRO A 260 9.62 6.49 -9.92
N VAL A 261 10.19 5.84 -8.90
CA VAL A 261 10.67 4.44 -8.99
C VAL A 261 10.09 3.54 -7.90
N VAL A 262 9.19 4.06 -7.08
CA VAL A 262 8.57 3.31 -5.97
C VAL A 262 7.20 2.83 -6.41
N GLN A 263 6.95 1.54 -6.27
CA GLN A 263 5.68 0.88 -6.56
C GLN A 263 4.76 0.94 -5.33
N CYS A 264 3.77 1.83 -5.38
CA CYS A 264 2.79 2.02 -4.31
C CYS A 264 1.63 2.90 -4.79
N ASN A 265 0.41 2.48 -4.51
CA ASN A 265 -0.82 3.19 -4.87
C ASN A 265 -1.21 4.34 -3.91
N ILE A 266 -0.41 4.66 -2.88
CA ILE A 266 -0.76 5.69 -1.88
C ILE A 266 -1.09 7.06 -2.47
N ALA A 267 -0.54 7.37 -3.65
CA ALA A 267 -0.76 8.65 -4.32
C ALA A 267 -2.14 8.77 -4.96
N GLU A 268 -2.73 7.69 -5.48
CA GLU A 268 -4.12 7.68 -5.97
C GLU A 268 -5.11 7.40 -4.84
N ARG A 269 -4.71 6.58 -3.87
CA ARG A 269 -5.63 6.02 -2.88
C ARG A 269 -5.75 6.85 -1.59
N GLY A 270 -4.71 7.57 -1.18
CA GLY A 270 -4.59 8.09 0.17
C GLY A 270 -4.20 7.00 1.19
N ILE A 271 -4.15 7.34 2.47
CA ILE A 271 -3.76 6.40 3.54
C ILE A 271 -4.97 5.80 4.26
N VAL A 272 -5.98 6.62 4.60
CA VAL A 272 -7.21 6.19 5.28
C VAL A 272 -8.38 6.92 4.63
N ASN A 273 -9.33 6.17 4.06
CA ASN A 273 -10.56 6.69 3.45
C ASN A 273 -10.32 7.88 2.48
N GLY A 274 -9.34 7.76 1.58
CA GLY A 274 -8.98 8.81 0.62
C GLY A 274 -8.24 10.02 1.21
N VAL A 275 -7.99 10.05 2.53
CA VAL A 275 -7.30 11.14 3.20
C VAL A 275 -5.82 10.80 3.34
N GLY A 276 -4.95 11.80 3.18
CA GLY A 276 -3.53 11.74 3.48
C GLY A 276 -2.69 11.14 2.36
N GLY A 277 -1.65 10.39 2.72
CA GLY A 277 -0.61 9.96 1.78
C GLY A 277 0.57 10.94 1.73
N CYS A 278 1.75 10.42 1.36
CA CYS A 278 3.02 11.11 1.62
C CYS A 278 3.12 12.44 0.87
N MET A 279 3.18 12.39 -0.47
CA MET A 279 3.41 13.58 -1.31
C MET A 279 2.21 14.52 -1.31
N GLN A 280 1.00 13.98 -1.12
CA GLN A 280 -0.20 14.81 -1.02
C GLN A 280 -0.08 15.81 0.13
N LEU A 281 0.53 15.39 1.25
CA LEU A 281 0.75 16.19 2.45
C LEU A 281 2.13 16.85 2.53
N GLY A 282 2.93 16.82 1.45
CA GLY A 282 4.27 17.44 1.45
C GLY A 282 5.40 16.56 1.97
N GLY A 283 5.14 15.28 2.26
CA GLY A 283 6.16 14.29 2.58
C GLY A 283 6.79 13.67 1.34
N ILE A 284 8.11 13.52 1.33
CA ILE A 284 8.81 12.77 0.29
C ILE A 284 8.42 11.29 0.33
N CYS A 285 8.40 10.63 -0.83
CA CYS A 285 8.32 9.17 -0.87
C CYS A 285 9.69 8.59 -0.51
N ILE A 286 9.75 7.76 0.53
CA ILE A 286 10.98 7.12 1.01
C ILE A 286 11.16 5.67 0.54
N GLY A 287 10.26 5.20 -0.34
CA GLY A 287 10.32 3.83 -0.86
C GLY A 287 9.91 2.73 0.12
N CYS A 288 9.07 3.02 1.10
CA CYS A 288 8.73 2.09 2.17
C CYS A 288 8.04 0.78 1.72
N THR A 289 7.62 0.65 0.46
CA THR A 289 7.02 -0.56 -0.13
C THR A 289 7.98 -1.33 -1.04
N MET A 290 9.28 -1.02 -1.03
CA MET A 290 10.28 -1.60 -1.91
C MET A 290 11.24 -2.52 -1.14
N PRO A 291 11.76 -3.61 -1.74
CA PRO A 291 12.72 -4.51 -1.08
C PRO A 291 14.02 -3.82 -0.64
N GLY A 292 14.40 -2.73 -1.30
CA GLY A 292 15.60 -1.97 -0.96
C GLY A 292 15.46 -1.05 0.26
N PHE A 293 14.28 -0.98 0.88
CA PHE A 293 14.03 -0.09 2.01
C PHE A 293 14.58 -0.67 3.33
N PRO A 294 15.30 0.12 4.15
CA PRO A 294 15.58 1.56 3.98
C PRO A 294 16.89 1.90 3.25
N ASP A 295 17.83 0.96 3.15
CA ASP A 295 19.23 1.25 2.81
C ASP A 295 19.43 1.84 1.41
N LYS A 296 18.76 1.30 0.38
CA LYS A 296 18.89 1.80 -1.00
C LYS A 296 18.24 3.17 -1.23
N PHE A 297 17.45 3.63 -0.26
CA PHE A 297 16.74 4.90 -0.30
C PHE A 297 17.35 5.94 0.64
N SER A 298 18.36 5.55 1.41
CA SER A 298 19.04 6.40 2.39
C SER A 298 20.31 7.04 1.80
N PRO A 299 20.67 8.28 2.20
CA PRO A 299 19.93 9.18 3.10
C PRO A 299 18.63 9.71 2.45
N PHE A 300 17.51 9.63 3.18
CA PHE A 300 16.18 9.92 2.60
C PHE A 300 16.03 11.34 2.03
N TYR A 301 16.68 12.31 2.64
CA TYR A 301 16.59 13.73 2.26
C TYR A 301 17.64 14.14 1.22
N ALA A 302 18.42 13.19 0.72
CA ALA A 302 19.29 13.42 -0.42
C ALA A 302 18.53 13.09 -1.72
N SER A 303 18.66 13.96 -2.70
CA SER A 303 18.07 13.78 -4.02
C SER A 303 18.67 12.54 -4.71
N SER A 304 17.85 11.69 -5.32
CA SER A 304 18.33 10.44 -5.94
C SER A 304 19.24 10.72 -7.16
N PRO A 305 20.33 9.97 -7.42
CA PRO A 305 21.25 10.30 -8.51
C PRO A 305 20.60 10.48 -9.89
N GLY A 306 19.56 9.69 -10.19
CA GLY A 306 18.80 9.78 -11.45
C GLY A 306 17.92 11.03 -11.60
N HIS A 307 17.67 11.78 -10.53
CA HIS A 307 16.84 12.99 -10.59
C HIS A 307 17.52 14.11 -11.40
N LEU A 308 18.85 14.23 -11.39
CA LEU A 308 19.56 15.36 -12.00
C LEU A 308 19.29 15.50 -13.50
N ILE A 309 19.29 14.37 -14.21
CA ILE A 309 19.06 14.34 -15.66
C ILE A 309 17.58 14.66 -15.96
N SER A 310 16.67 13.99 -15.25
CA SER A 310 15.24 14.09 -15.52
C SER A 310 14.65 15.45 -15.13
N THR A 311 15.09 16.04 -14.03
CA THR A 311 14.70 17.40 -13.61
C THR A 311 15.24 18.47 -14.55
N SER A 312 16.49 18.34 -15.01
CA SER A 312 17.08 19.25 -16.01
C SER A 312 16.31 19.23 -17.32
N LEU A 313 15.99 18.04 -17.83
CA LEU A 313 15.18 17.89 -19.04
C LEU A 313 13.78 18.49 -18.85
N SER A 314 13.15 18.22 -17.71
CA SER A 314 11.81 18.75 -17.38
C SER A 314 11.79 20.28 -17.27
N ARG A 315 12.85 20.92 -16.77
CA ARG A 315 12.97 22.40 -16.79
C ARG A 315 12.97 22.96 -18.20
N VAL A 316 13.70 22.31 -19.12
CA VAL A 316 13.77 22.74 -20.52
C VAL A 316 12.41 22.61 -21.18
N THR A 317 11.82 21.41 -21.16
CA THR A 317 10.49 21.17 -21.77
C THR A 317 9.41 22.01 -21.10
N GLY A 318 9.43 22.07 -19.78
CA GLY A 318 8.50 22.81 -18.95
C GLY A 318 8.48 24.31 -19.22
N THR A 319 9.62 24.92 -19.56
CA THR A 319 9.67 26.35 -19.93
C THR A 319 8.81 26.64 -21.17
N PHE A 320 8.87 25.77 -22.19
CA PHE A 320 8.03 25.90 -23.38
C PHE A 320 6.56 25.58 -23.07
N VAL A 321 6.29 24.49 -22.34
CA VAL A 321 4.94 24.05 -21.98
C VAL A 321 4.21 25.12 -21.17
N ARG A 322 4.83 25.67 -20.12
CA ARG A 322 4.24 26.74 -19.29
C ARG A 322 3.94 27.99 -20.10
N THR A 323 4.86 28.40 -20.97
CA THR A 323 4.67 29.60 -21.81
C THR A 323 3.46 29.44 -22.71
N LEU A 324 3.33 28.30 -23.40
CA LEU A 324 2.18 28.01 -24.27
C LEU A 324 0.86 27.85 -23.48
N ARG A 325 0.91 27.22 -22.30
CA ARG A 325 -0.24 27.10 -21.39
C ARG A 325 -0.69 28.48 -20.91
N ASN A 326 0.22 29.35 -20.48
CA ASN A 326 -0.10 30.70 -20.01
C ASN A 326 -0.71 31.59 -21.10
N LEU A 327 -0.21 31.50 -22.34
CA LEU A 327 -0.83 32.19 -23.49
C LEU A 327 -2.27 31.73 -23.71
N THR A 328 -2.51 30.41 -23.63
CA THR A 328 -3.86 29.83 -23.79
C THR A 328 -4.76 30.19 -22.61
N ILE A 329 -4.25 30.16 -21.38
CA ILE A 329 -4.99 30.55 -20.16
C ILE A 329 -5.40 32.02 -20.24
N GLY A 330 -4.50 32.90 -20.71
CA GLY A 330 -4.81 34.30 -20.95
C GLY A 330 -6.01 34.49 -21.89
N ASP A 331 -6.00 33.78 -23.03
CA ASP A 331 -7.10 33.76 -23.99
C ASP A 331 -8.40 33.20 -23.37
N LYS A 332 -8.34 32.03 -22.72
CA LYS A 332 -9.53 31.34 -22.17
C LYS A 332 -10.13 31.99 -20.93
N ASN A 333 -9.39 32.85 -20.24
CA ASN A 333 -9.93 33.68 -19.17
C ASN A 333 -10.70 34.91 -19.69
N MET A 334 -10.73 35.15 -21.00
CA MET A 334 -11.52 36.21 -21.62
C MET A 334 -12.89 35.68 -22.06
N SER A 335 -13.97 36.32 -21.58
CA SER A 335 -15.29 36.06 -22.16
C SER A 335 -15.42 36.75 -23.53
N PRO A 336 -16.29 36.26 -24.42
CA PRO A 336 -16.54 36.90 -25.71
C PRO A 336 -16.94 38.40 -25.61
N ARG A 337 -17.53 38.81 -24.48
CA ARG A 337 -17.89 40.22 -24.23
C ARG A 337 -16.67 41.11 -23.94
N TRP A 338 -15.62 40.53 -23.36
CA TRP A 338 -14.43 41.27 -22.92
C TRP A 338 -13.34 41.29 -23.99
N GLU A 339 -13.42 40.42 -25.01
CA GLU A 339 -12.49 40.41 -26.14
C GLU A 339 -12.37 41.78 -26.83
N HIS A 340 -13.48 42.50 -26.98
CA HIS A 340 -13.49 43.83 -27.60
C HIS A 340 -12.99 44.95 -26.68
N LEU A 341 -12.93 44.69 -25.37
CA LEU A 341 -12.51 45.65 -24.37
C LEU A 341 -11.00 45.59 -24.13
N ASP A 342 -10.29 44.60 -24.70
CA ASP A 342 -8.86 44.32 -24.49
C ASP A 342 -8.47 44.31 -22.98
N THR A 343 -9.45 44.14 -22.08
CA THR A 343 -9.28 44.36 -20.64
C THR A 343 -10.20 43.46 -19.80
N LEU A 344 -9.67 42.95 -18.68
CA LEU A 344 -10.45 42.22 -17.68
C LEU A 344 -11.20 43.22 -16.78
N PRO A 345 -12.55 43.15 -16.69
CA PRO A 345 -13.36 44.06 -15.88
C PRO A 345 -13.47 43.59 -14.42
N SER A 346 -12.33 43.35 -13.76
CA SER A 346 -12.27 42.94 -12.35
C SER A 346 -11.42 43.91 -11.54
N GLY A 347 -11.92 44.32 -10.37
CA GLY A 347 -11.17 45.12 -9.40
C GLY A 347 -10.02 44.36 -8.72
N TRP A 348 -9.97 43.03 -8.89
CA TRP A 348 -8.89 42.17 -8.39
C TRP A 348 -7.77 41.93 -9.41
N ARG A 349 -7.82 42.60 -10.57
CA ARG A 349 -6.83 42.47 -11.65
C ARG A 349 -5.46 42.98 -11.18
N ARG A 350 -4.46 42.10 -11.17
CA ARG A 350 -3.09 42.42 -10.76
C ARG A 350 -2.15 42.81 -11.92
N GLN A 351 -2.55 42.59 -13.17
CA GLN A 351 -1.77 42.93 -14.38
C GLN A 351 -2.66 43.27 -15.57
N GLU A 352 -2.17 44.07 -16.52
CA GLU A 352 -2.90 44.35 -17.75
C GLU A 352 -3.07 43.06 -18.59
N ALA A 353 -4.33 42.62 -18.80
CA ALA A 353 -4.76 41.46 -19.59
C ALA A 353 -4.26 41.41 -21.05
N THR A 354 -3.56 42.43 -21.54
CA THR A 354 -2.95 42.44 -22.85
C THR A 354 -1.47 42.09 -22.74
N PRO A 355 -1.02 40.98 -23.32
CA PRO A 355 0.40 40.71 -23.40
C PRO A 355 1.09 41.78 -24.26
N PHE A 356 2.25 42.28 -23.82
CA PHE A 356 3.04 43.28 -24.56
C PHE A 356 3.91 42.59 -25.64
N GLY A 357 3.95 43.13 -26.86
CA GLY A 357 4.91 42.71 -27.90
C GLY A 357 4.57 41.41 -28.64
N LEU A 358 5.55 40.49 -28.74
CA LEU A 358 5.51 39.22 -29.50
C LEU A 358 4.34 38.29 -29.11
N GLU A 359 3.93 38.34 -27.85
CA GLU A 359 2.80 37.57 -27.34
C GLU A 359 1.44 38.06 -27.85
N LYS A 360 1.27 39.36 -28.16
CA LYS A 360 0.05 39.90 -28.80
C LYS A 360 -0.10 39.39 -30.24
N LEU A 361 1.02 39.24 -30.95
CA LEU A 361 1.10 38.62 -32.28
C LEU A 361 0.77 37.14 -32.20
N GLY A 362 1.34 36.43 -31.21
CA GLY A 362 1.00 35.03 -30.92
C GLY A 362 -0.49 34.84 -30.60
N HIS A 363 -1.06 35.69 -29.76
CA HIS A 363 -2.49 35.67 -29.39
C HIS A 363 -3.41 35.92 -30.59
N LYS A 364 -3.09 36.89 -31.45
CA LYS A 364 -3.84 37.14 -32.69
C LYS A 364 -3.74 35.97 -33.67
N PHE A 365 -2.56 35.38 -33.82
CA PHE A 365 -2.35 34.21 -34.68
C PHE A 365 -3.08 32.97 -34.15
N TYR A 366 -3.02 32.72 -32.84
CA TYR A 366 -3.73 31.64 -32.16
C TYR A 366 -5.24 31.77 -32.32
N ASN A 367 -5.79 32.96 -32.09
CA ASN A 367 -7.21 33.25 -32.30
C ASN A 367 -7.64 33.08 -33.76
N ALA A 368 -6.83 33.57 -34.70
CA ALA A 368 -7.10 33.38 -36.13
C ALA A 368 -7.08 31.89 -36.52
N PHE A 369 -6.13 31.11 -35.98
CA PHE A 369 -6.01 29.67 -36.25
C PHE A 369 -7.13 28.83 -35.62
N GLN A 370 -7.63 29.20 -34.44
CA GLN A 370 -8.80 28.52 -33.85
C GLN A 370 -10.08 28.86 -34.58
N ARG A 371 -10.29 30.14 -34.92
CA ARG A 371 -11.49 30.59 -35.64
C ARG A 371 -11.54 30.07 -37.07
N SER A 372 -10.40 29.89 -37.74
CA SER A 372 -10.36 29.29 -39.09
C SER A 372 -10.87 27.84 -39.12
N LYS A 373 -10.81 27.11 -37.99
CA LYS A 373 -11.39 25.77 -37.83
C LYS A 373 -12.88 25.79 -37.48
N GLN A 374 -13.43 26.91 -36.99
CA GLN A 374 -14.88 27.07 -36.77
C GLN A 374 -15.64 27.43 -38.05
N SER A 375 -14.96 27.92 -39.09
CA SER A 375 -15.55 28.25 -40.40
C SER A 375 -15.87 27.04 -41.32
N TYR A 376 -15.87 25.82 -40.78
CA TYR A 376 -16.40 24.62 -41.44
C TYR A 376 -17.49 24.01 -40.55
N ASN A 377 -18.69 24.60 -40.61
CA ASN A 377 -20.00 23.96 -40.48
C ASN A 377 -21.09 24.99 -40.79
#